data_AF-A0A832CBS2-F1
#
_entry.id   AF-A0A832CBS2-F1
#
_cell.length_a   1.000
_cell.length_b   1.000
_cell.length_c   1.000
_cell.angle_alpha   90.00
_cell.angle_beta   90.00
_cell.angle_gamma   90.00
#
_symmetry.space_group_name_H-M   'P 1'
#
loop_
_entity.id
_entity.type
_entity.pdbx_description
1 polymer ?
#
loop_
_entity_poly.entity_id
_entity_poly.type
_entity_poly.pdbx_seq_one_letter_code
_entity_poly.pdbx_strand_id
1 'polypeptide(L)'
;WTSVIMAGIHVDPLAVKAKAVIDCTGHDAEVLAVASRKIPELGITIQGEKSMWSSRAEELTVKNTREICPGLFAAGMAVAAIDQTPRMGPIFGGMLLSGEKVARLVIEKLKGKSA
;
A
#
# COMPACT_ATOMS: atom_id res chain seq x y z
N TRP A 1 -17.34 2.73 12.51
CA TRP A 1 -16.83 4.00 13.06
C TRP A 1 -17.90 5.06 13.28
N THR A 2 -18.87 5.24 12.37
CA THR A 2 -19.92 6.29 12.47
C THR A 2 -20.59 6.39 13.84
N SER A 3 -21.07 5.28 14.43
CA SER A 3 -21.73 5.31 15.75
C SER A 3 -20.79 5.70 16.90
N VAL A 4 -19.51 5.31 16.83
CA VAL A 4 -18.48 5.69 17.81
C VAL A 4 -18.19 7.19 17.71
N ILE A 5 -18.04 7.69 16.49
CA ILE A 5 -17.81 9.11 16.20
C ILE A 5 -19.01 9.95 16.66
N MET A 6 -20.23 9.53 16.32
CA MET A 6 -21.47 10.23 16.70
C MET A 6 -21.71 10.23 18.20
N ALA A 7 -21.35 9.14 18.90
CA ALA A 7 -21.55 9.03 20.34
C ALA A 7 -20.42 9.66 21.17
N GLY A 8 -19.32 10.12 20.54
CA GLY A 8 -18.16 10.67 21.24
C GLY A 8 -17.47 9.68 22.18
N ILE A 9 -17.70 8.37 21.98
CA ILE A 9 -17.18 7.33 22.87
C ILE A 9 -15.73 7.04 22.47
N HIS A 10 -14.82 7.08 23.44
CA HIS A 10 -13.44 6.72 23.24
C HIS A 10 -13.31 5.19 23.24
N VAL A 11 -12.60 4.66 22.24
CA VAL A 11 -12.30 3.23 22.12
C VAL A 11 -10.83 3.08 21.80
N ASP A 12 -10.17 2.23 22.59
CA ASP A 12 -8.80 1.83 22.32
C ASP A 12 -8.74 0.81 21.18
N PRO A 13 -7.73 0.88 20.30
CA PRO A 13 -7.56 -0.09 19.24
C PRO A 13 -7.06 -1.43 19.78
N LEU A 14 -7.39 -2.51 19.09
CA LEU A 14 -6.72 -3.80 19.24
C LEU A 14 -5.54 -3.91 18.27
N ALA A 15 -4.52 -4.66 18.66
CA ALA A 15 -3.32 -4.87 17.85
C ALA A 15 -3.23 -6.31 17.33
N VAL A 16 -2.78 -6.45 16.09
CA VAL A 16 -2.46 -7.76 15.47
C VAL A 16 -0.98 -7.76 15.09
N LYS A 17 -0.24 -8.75 15.59
CA LYS A 17 1.18 -8.93 15.23
C LYS A 17 1.29 -9.68 13.91
N ALA A 18 2.04 -9.13 12.97
CA ALA A 18 2.30 -9.74 11.66
C ALA A 18 3.79 -9.71 11.32
N LYS A 19 4.25 -10.69 10.55
CA LYS A 19 5.61 -10.69 9.96
C LYS A 19 5.71 -9.81 8.71
N ALA A 20 4.58 -9.63 8.02
CA ALA A 20 4.44 -8.79 6.85
C ALA A 20 3.05 -8.15 6.86
N VAL A 21 2.98 -6.85 6.56
CA VAL A 21 1.75 -6.08 6.36
C VAL A 21 1.78 -5.54 4.92
N ILE A 22 0.65 -5.58 4.23
CA ILE A 22 0.55 -5.13 2.84
C ILE A 22 -0.51 -4.05 2.78
N ASP A 23 -0.12 -2.86 2.33
CA ASP A 23 -1.06 -1.78 2.03
C ASP A 23 -1.64 -1.98 0.62
N CYS A 24 -2.91 -2.39 0.59
CA CYS A 24 -3.75 -2.49 -0.60
C CYS A 24 -4.99 -1.57 -0.48
N THR A 25 -4.92 -0.50 0.33
CA THR A 25 -6.07 0.35 0.67
C THR A 25 -6.51 1.28 -0.46
N GLY A 26 -5.82 1.24 -1.60
CA GLY A 26 -6.16 2.01 -2.79
C GLY A 26 -5.42 3.35 -2.82
N HIS A 27 -6.07 4.35 -3.40
CA HIS A 27 -5.46 5.65 -3.72
C HIS A 27 -4.93 6.41 -2.49
N ASP A 28 -5.59 6.23 -1.35
CA ASP A 28 -5.26 6.95 -0.12
C ASP A 28 -4.05 6.37 0.61
N ALA A 29 -3.66 5.12 0.30
CA ALA A 29 -2.54 4.42 0.93
C ALA A 29 -2.52 4.58 2.47
N GLU A 30 -3.66 4.28 3.10
CA GLU A 30 -3.97 4.63 4.49
C GLU A 30 -2.92 4.12 5.49
N VAL A 31 -2.42 2.90 5.30
CA VAL A 31 -1.42 2.31 6.21
C VAL A 31 -0.09 3.02 6.05
N LEU A 32 0.33 3.26 4.81
CA LEU A 32 1.55 4.01 4.50
C LEU A 32 1.46 5.48 4.92
N ALA A 33 0.31 6.13 4.77
CA ALA A 33 0.08 7.51 5.20
C ALA A 33 0.16 7.63 6.72
N VAL A 34 -0.41 6.68 7.46
CA VAL A 34 -0.27 6.61 8.92
C VAL A 34 1.19 6.38 9.32
N ALA A 35 1.88 5.44 8.67
CA ALA A 35 3.28 5.13 8.94
C ALA A 35 4.20 6.34 8.67
N SER A 36 4.04 6.99 7.51
CA SER A 36 4.76 8.20 7.12
C SER A 36 4.58 9.33 8.15
N ARG A 37 3.34 9.55 8.63
CA ARG A 37 3.03 10.60 9.60
C ARG A 37 3.52 10.29 11.02
N LYS A 38 3.40 9.04 11.47
CA LYS A 38 3.67 8.65 12.86
C LYS A 38 5.09 8.12 13.11
N ILE A 39 5.81 7.73 12.06
CA ILE A 39 7.16 7.14 12.15
C ILE A 39 8.06 7.81 11.09
N PRO A 40 8.45 9.08 11.27
CA PRO A 40 9.20 9.85 10.27
C PRO A 40 10.56 9.24 9.92
N GLU A 41 11.14 8.42 10.81
CA GLU A 41 12.42 7.72 10.61
C GLU A 41 12.37 6.68 9.48
N LEU A 42 11.17 6.27 9.04
CA LEU A 42 11.02 5.37 7.90
C LEU A 42 11.32 6.05 6.56
N GLY A 43 11.39 7.39 6.51
CA GLY A 43 11.65 8.14 5.27
C GLY A 43 10.56 7.99 4.20
N ILE A 44 9.37 7.53 4.57
CA ILE A 44 8.24 7.37 3.66
C ILE A 44 7.59 8.73 3.43
N THR A 45 7.44 9.14 2.18
CA THR A 45 6.71 10.35 1.80
C THR A 45 5.54 9.98 0.90
N ILE A 46 4.32 10.36 1.29
CA ILE A 46 3.11 10.15 0.50
C ILE A 46 2.73 11.47 -0.16
N GLN A 47 2.81 11.50 -1.49
CA GLN A 47 2.52 12.69 -2.28
C GLN A 47 1.19 12.56 -3.04
N GLY A 48 0.63 11.35 -3.14
CA GLY A 48 -0.60 11.05 -3.87
C GLY A 48 -0.32 10.54 -5.29
N GLU A 49 -1.37 10.40 -6.09
CA GLU A 49 -1.27 9.96 -7.48
C GLU A 49 -1.24 11.13 -8.47
N LYS A 50 -0.83 10.85 -9.71
CA LYS A 50 -0.94 11.79 -10.84
C LYS A 50 -2.21 11.57 -11.66
N SER A 51 -2.47 12.51 -12.56
CA SER A 51 -3.53 12.42 -13.58
C SER A 51 -3.47 11.13 -14.39
N MET A 52 -4.60 10.80 -15.01
CA MET A 52 -4.80 9.50 -15.67
C MET A 52 -3.89 9.28 -16.88
N TRP A 53 -3.23 8.12 -16.91
CA TRP A 53 -2.54 7.57 -18.07
C TRP A 53 -2.56 6.04 -17.96
N SER A 54 -3.60 5.42 -18.52
CA SER A 54 -3.95 4.02 -18.22
C SER A 54 -2.88 3.01 -18.55
N SER A 55 -2.32 3.04 -19.76
CA SER A 55 -1.27 2.08 -20.14
C SER A 55 -0.03 2.18 -19.26
N ARG A 56 0.38 3.41 -18.93
CA ARG A 56 1.55 3.64 -18.08
C ARG A 56 1.28 3.26 -16.61
N ALA A 57 0.10 3.57 -16.11
CA ALA A 57 -0.31 3.24 -14.76
C ALA A 57 -0.38 1.72 -14.52
N GLU A 58 -0.91 0.95 -15.47
CA GLU A 58 -0.97 -0.52 -15.38
C GLU A 58 0.44 -1.13 -15.26
N GLU A 59 1.38 -0.70 -16.10
CA GLU A 59 2.77 -1.15 -16.06
C GLU A 59 3.46 -0.76 -14.74
N LEU A 60 3.34 0.51 -14.36
CA LEU A 60 4.02 1.05 -13.18
C LEU A 60 3.49 0.45 -11.87
N THR A 61 2.19 0.19 -11.77
CA THR A 61 1.60 -0.45 -10.58
C THR A 61 2.30 -1.78 -10.29
N VAL A 62 2.41 -2.65 -11.29
CA VAL A 62 3.06 -3.96 -11.14
C VAL A 62 4.55 -3.79 -10.88
N LYS A 63 5.22 -2.92 -11.63
CA LYS A 63 6.66 -2.68 -11.48
C LYS A 63 7.02 -2.20 -10.09
N ASN A 64 6.26 -1.26 -9.55
CA ASN A 64 6.59 -0.58 -8.31
C ASN A 64 6.05 -1.28 -7.06
N THR A 65 5.18 -2.27 -7.20
CA THR A 65 4.77 -3.16 -6.10
C THR A 65 6.00 -3.80 -5.45
N ARG A 66 6.24 -3.51 -4.16
CA ARG A 66 7.45 -3.92 -3.44
C ARG A 66 7.28 -3.77 -1.93
N GLU A 67 8.33 -4.17 -1.20
CA GLU A 67 8.52 -3.78 0.19
C GLU A 67 8.98 -2.32 0.28
N ILE A 68 8.22 -1.49 0.99
CA ILE A 68 8.52 -0.06 1.15
C ILE A 68 9.51 0.15 2.29
N CYS A 69 9.28 -0.52 3.42
CA CYS A 69 10.21 -0.59 4.54
C CYS A 69 10.13 -1.99 5.17
N PRO A 70 11.07 -2.39 6.03
CA PRO A 70 11.10 -3.74 6.58
C PRO A 70 9.77 -4.17 7.21
N GLY A 71 9.11 -5.16 6.62
CA GLY A 71 7.83 -5.72 7.03
C GLY A 71 6.58 -5.05 6.45
N LEU A 72 6.71 -3.93 5.71
CA LEU A 72 5.58 -3.19 5.13
C LEU A 72 5.70 -3.10 3.61
N PHE A 73 4.72 -3.68 2.92
CA PHE A 73 4.63 -3.76 1.47
C PHE A 73 3.53 -2.87 0.93
N ALA A 74 3.62 -2.51 -0.35
CA ALA A 74 2.57 -1.79 -1.07
C ALA A 74 2.19 -2.55 -2.34
N ALA A 75 0.90 -2.61 -2.63
CA ALA A 75 0.36 -3.16 -3.87
C ALA A 75 -0.91 -2.41 -4.32
N GLY A 76 -1.29 -2.61 -5.58
CA GLY A 76 -2.39 -1.90 -6.23
C GLY A 76 -2.17 -0.39 -6.24
N MET A 77 -3.25 0.38 -6.14
CA MET A 77 -3.19 1.85 -6.21
C MET A 77 -2.45 2.52 -5.04
N ALA A 78 -2.19 1.82 -3.93
CA ALA A 78 -1.38 2.38 -2.85
C ALA A 78 0.06 2.67 -3.30
N VAL A 79 0.54 1.93 -4.30
CA VAL A 79 1.84 2.16 -4.96
C VAL A 79 1.88 3.52 -5.66
N ALA A 80 0.77 3.96 -6.25
CA ALA A 80 0.72 5.24 -6.95
C ALA A 80 0.89 6.42 -6.00
N ALA A 81 0.39 6.30 -4.76
CA ALA A 81 0.45 7.37 -3.76
C ALA A 81 1.87 7.66 -3.27
N ILE A 82 2.72 6.64 -3.20
CA ILE A 82 4.12 6.76 -2.79
C ILE A 82 5.04 7.09 -3.96
N ASP A 83 4.84 6.46 -5.13
CA ASP A 83 5.73 6.63 -6.28
C ASP A 83 5.26 7.70 -7.28
N GLN A 84 4.18 8.41 -6.97
CA GLN A 84 3.66 9.51 -7.80
C GLN A 84 3.38 9.06 -9.24
N THR A 85 2.77 7.89 -9.39
CA THR A 85 2.42 7.33 -10.70
C THR A 85 1.04 7.80 -11.16
N PRO A 86 0.75 7.77 -12.47
CA PRO A 86 -0.60 8.00 -12.99
C PRO A 86 -1.61 6.98 -12.46
N ARG A 87 -2.90 7.34 -12.49
CA ARG A 87 -4.03 6.39 -12.33
C ARG A 87 -4.42 5.72 -13.64
N MET A 88 -5.07 4.55 -13.59
CA MET A 88 -5.52 3.83 -14.79
C MET A 88 -7.00 3.92 -15.14
N GLY A 89 -7.86 4.28 -14.20
CA GLY A 89 -9.31 4.24 -14.44
C GLY A 89 -9.88 2.81 -14.38
N PRO A 90 -10.92 2.48 -15.15
CA PRO A 90 -11.65 1.21 -15.00
C PRO A 90 -10.98 0.04 -15.74
N ILE A 91 -9.68 -0.17 -15.52
CA ILE A 91 -8.91 -1.33 -15.98
C ILE A 91 -8.14 -1.89 -14.79
N PHE A 92 -8.13 -3.22 -14.66
CA PHE A 92 -7.72 -3.89 -13.41
C PHE A 92 -6.63 -4.97 -13.60
N GLY A 93 -6.05 -5.09 -14.80
CA GLY A 93 -5.03 -6.10 -15.08
C GLY A 93 -3.80 -5.92 -14.19
N GLY A 94 -3.31 -4.68 -14.10
CA GLY A 94 -2.20 -4.28 -13.26
C GLY A 94 -2.50 -4.48 -11.77
N MET A 95 -3.76 -4.31 -11.34
CA MET A 95 -4.16 -4.58 -9.95
C MET A 95 -4.00 -6.07 -9.59
N LEU A 96 -4.49 -6.97 -10.45
CA LEU A 96 -4.40 -8.41 -10.23
C LEU A 96 -2.94 -8.88 -10.24
N LEU A 97 -2.16 -8.44 -11.23
CA LEU A 97 -0.73 -8.77 -11.34
C LEU A 97 0.10 -8.18 -10.19
N SER A 98 -0.27 -7.00 -9.70
CA SER A 98 0.33 -6.39 -8.51
C SER A 98 0.05 -7.23 -7.26
N GLY A 99 -1.20 -7.66 -7.06
CA GLY A 99 -1.58 -8.56 -5.96
C GLY A 99 -0.82 -9.90 -6.00
N GLU A 100 -0.70 -10.51 -7.19
CA GLU A 100 0.09 -11.73 -7.39
C GLU A 100 1.57 -11.49 -7.05
N LYS A 101 2.15 -10.41 -7.55
CA LYS A 101 3.56 -10.08 -7.32
C LYS A 101 3.85 -9.88 -5.84
N VAL A 102 3.03 -9.12 -5.09
CA VAL A 102 3.29 -8.88 -3.67
C VAL A 102 3.15 -10.17 -2.85
N ALA A 103 2.21 -11.05 -3.20
CA ALA A 103 2.07 -12.34 -2.55
C ALA A 103 3.34 -13.18 -2.73
N ARG A 104 3.90 -13.23 -3.94
CA ARG A 104 5.17 -13.93 -4.21
C ARG A 104 6.33 -13.35 -3.39
N LEU A 105 6.51 -12.03 -3.38
CA LEU A 105 7.57 -11.36 -2.62
C LEU A 105 7.48 -11.68 -1.12
N VAL A 106 6.27 -11.64 -0.55
CA VAL A 106 6.04 -11.97 0.86
C VAL A 106 6.35 -13.43 1.13
N ILE A 107 5.91 -14.36 0.28
CA ILE A 107 6.20 -15.79 0.42
C ILE A 107 7.71 -16.06 0.37
N GLU A 108 8.43 -15.45 -0.57
CA GLU A 108 9.89 -15.57 -0.69
C GLU A 108 10.60 -15.06 0.56
N LYS A 109 10.23 -13.87 1.03
CA LYS A 109 10.76 -13.28 2.26
C LYS A 109 10.50 -14.16 3.48
N LEU A 110 9.29 -14.69 3.63
CA LEU A 110 8.93 -15.56 4.76
C LEU A 110 9.63 -16.92 4.73
N LYS A 111 10.01 -17.40 3.54
CA LYS A 111 10.79 -18.64 3.36
C LYS A 111 12.30 -18.43 3.53
N GLY A 112 12.76 -17.21 3.79
CA GLY A 112 14.19 -16.90 3.93
C GLY A 112 14.97 -16.99 2.62
N LYS A 113 14.29 -16.94 1.48
CA LYS A 113 14.95 -16.76 0.19
C LYS A 113 15.18 -15.27 0.02
N SER A 114 16.42 -14.81 0.16
CA SER A 114 16.78 -13.43 -0.18
C SER A 114 16.35 -13.17 -1.62
N ALA A 115 15.48 -12.17 -1.80
CA ALA A 115 15.11 -11.64 -3.11
C ALA A 115 16.28 -10.89 -3.74
#